data_AF-A0A7C3WXE3-F1
#
_entry.id   AF-A0A7C3WXE3-F1
#
_cell.length_a   1.000
_cell.length_b   1.000
_cell.length_c   1.000
_cell.angle_alpha   90.00
_cell.angle_beta   90.00
_cell.angle_gamma   90.00
#
_symmetry.space_group_name_H-M   'P 1'
#
loop_
_entity.id
_entity.type
_entity.pdbx_description
1 polymer ?
#
loop_
_entity_poly.entity_id
_entity_poly.type
_entity_poly.pdbx_seq_one_letter_code
_entity_poly.pdbx_strand_id
1 'polypeptide(L)'
;MIDNDSIVDATSKPLGGPGTGTSEGNGDFCYNGVWEYHDFIRQPDHEIVAGMQYLHENLSAYYVLLSDQGAEGLSFNPEECDLNGGQISIDPIIISGNGMLDSLEFSLITECYNNPSIDFTANGGVSHQIAVNAYNQNMQRMITDVGGTNGIVYTIFYGLPQMLAGYMTLGNQESTMIPTVISLAAQAIDPNFNIHVNIITPIYYQLLPQYFGPDGDADGDGWTNKQEYEYFVRSNMSYEEKKQAYINSALNPDVYPGSDCEECRTSSTLGGIFKVGSDVCLRVPDPVATNSSFNWSKLNGSLEGRGLNTHCRSLWIPNAQVEDTGIYICEYDNGQKTNTTYEFHVIISDEVPISSSLTLVLFVGIVTLCSVLIIRKQYVR
;
A
#
# COMPACT_ATOMS: atom_id res chain seq x y z
N MET A 1 19.82 -35.67 20.58
CA MET A 1 19.66 -37.06 21.03
C MET A 1 18.33 -37.49 20.46
N ILE A 2 18.26 -38.67 19.85
CA ILE A 2 16.97 -39.23 19.45
C ILE A 2 16.19 -39.51 20.74
N ASP A 3 14.91 -39.15 20.79
CA ASP A 3 14.02 -39.47 21.91
C ASP A 3 14.14 -40.96 22.27
N ASN A 4 14.28 -41.26 23.55
CA ASN A 4 14.58 -42.60 24.07
C ASN A 4 13.40 -43.21 24.83
N ASP A 5 12.18 -42.75 24.55
CA ASP A 5 10.92 -43.22 25.13
C ASP A 5 10.80 -42.95 26.65
N SER A 6 11.60 -42.02 27.19
CA SER A 6 11.61 -41.72 28.62
C SER A 6 10.43 -40.87 29.11
N ILE A 7 9.69 -40.25 28.18
CA ILE A 7 8.46 -39.51 28.48
C ILE A 7 7.27 -40.46 28.29
N VAL A 8 6.55 -40.73 29.38
CA VAL A 8 5.43 -41.69 29.41
C VAL A 8 4.16 -41.06 29.97
N ASP A 9 2.99 -41.58 29.56
CA ASP A 9 1.70 -41.19 30.13
C ASP A 9 1.46 -41.78 31.53
N ALA A 10 0.30 -41.49 32.11
CA ALA A 10 -0.11 -41.98 33.43
C ALA A 10 -0.22 -43.52 33.52
N THR A 11 -0.18 -44.22 32.38
CA THR A 11 -0.17 -45.69 32.28
C THR A 11 1.21 -46.26 31.94
N SER A 12 2.24 -45.42 31.96
CA SER A 12 3.62 -45.75 31.57
C SER A 12 3.77 -46.09 30.07
N LYS A 13 2.86 -45.61 29.22
CA LYS A 13 3.00 -45.75 27.77
C LYS A 13 3.87 -44.62 27.21
N PRO A 14 4.93 -44.92 26.43
CA PRO A 14 5.75 -43.91 25.78
C PRO A 14 4.92 -42.96 24.90
N LEU A 15 5.16 -41.66 25.05
CA LEU A 15 4.49 -40.60 24.31
C LEU A 15 5.30 -40.12 23.09
N GLY A 16 6.49 -40.69 22.86
CA GLY A 16 7.37 -40.42 21.73
C GLY A 16 8.43 -41.51 21.54
N GLY A 17 9.27 -41.35 20.50
CA GLY A 17 10.48 -42.14 20.21
C GLY A 17 10.31 -43.42 19.34
N PRO A 18 11.42 -44.12 19.01
CA PRO A 18 11.49 -45.13 17.96
C PRO A 18 10.80 -46.45 18.38
N GLY A 19 9.48 -46.51 18.20
CA GLY A 19 8.69 -47.71 18.50
C GLY A 19 7.20 -47.49 18.63
N THR A 20 6.73 -46.24 18.62
CA THR A 20 5.33 -45.87 18.83
C THR A 20 4.40 -46.09 17.63
N GLY A 21 4.92 -46.65 16.52
CA GLY A 21 4.12 -47.29 15.47
C GLY A 21 4.01 -46.48 14.19
N THR A 22 4.37 -47.14 13.08
CA THR A 22 4.58 -46.66 11.70
C THR A 22 5.95 -46.00 11.47
N SER A 23 6.40 -45.98 10.22
CA SER A 23 7.57 -45.25 9.71
C SER A 23 7.45 -43.71 9.88
N GLU A 24 6.57 -43.28 10.79
CA GLU A 24 6.06 -41.94 11.07
C GLU A 24 6.01 -41.75 12.61
N GLY A 25 7.14 -41.92 13.30
CA GLY A 25 7.25 -41.45 14.69
C GLY A 25 6.96 -39.94 14.75
N ASN A 26 6.35 -39.46 15.84
CA ASN A 26 6.01 -38.04 16.01
C ASN A 26 7.26 -37.17 16.22
N GLY A 27 7.94 -36.87 15.11
CA GLY A 27 8.94 -35.82 15.03
C GLY A 27 10.36 -36.32 15.29
N ASP A 28 11.17 -36.21 14.24
CA ASP A 28 12.62 -36.34 14.29
C ASP A 28 13.21 -35.07 14.98
N PHE A 29 12.90 -34.87 16.25
CA PHE A 29 13.33 -33.70 17.02
C PHE A 29 14.80 -33.86 17.43
N CYS A 30 15.71 -33.56 16.51
CA CYS A 30 17.14 -33.54 16.78
C CYS A 30 17.60 -32.13 17.21
N TYR A 31 17.33 -31.74 18.45
CA TYR A 31 17.96 -30.57 19.09
C TYR A 31 18.84 -31.02 20.26
N ASN A 32 20.11 -30.58 20.28
CA ASN A 32 21.13 -30.94 21.28
C ASN A 32 21.49 -29.76 22.21
N GLY A 33 20.64 -28.72 22.28
CA GLY A 33 20.78 -27.59 23.21
C GLY A 33 19.92 -27.76 24.46
N VAL A 34 20.12 -26.87 25.45
CA VAL A 34 19.19 -26.72 26.57
C VAL A 34 17.90 -26.12 26.01
N TRP A 35 16.76 -26.72 26.34
CA TRP A 35 15.46 -26.09 26.07
C TRP A 35 15.28 -24.93 27.06
N GLU A 36 15.50 -23.71 26.58
CA GLU A 36 15.12 -22.51 27.29
C GLU A 36 13.79 -22.04 26.72
N TYR A 37 12.76 -22.02 27.55
CA TYR A 37 11.54 -21.29 27.23
C TYR A 37 11.87 -19.80 27.31
N HIS A 38 11.88 -19.13 26.16
CA HIS A 38 11.95 -17.69 26.12
C HIS A 38 10.52 -17.16 26.19
N ASP A 39 10.18 -16.51 27.31
CA ASP A 39 8.97 -15.69 27.36
C ASP A 39 9.03 -14.70 26.19
N PHE A 40 7.93 -14.62 25.43
CA PHE A 40 7.80 -13.59 24.42
C PHE A 40 7.92 -12.21 25.09
N ILE A 41 8.86 -11.41 24.63
CA ILE A 41 9.11 -10.08 25.20
C ILE A 41 8.02 -9.14 24.70
N ARG A 42 7.18 -8.66 25.63
CA ARG A 42 6.24 -7.59 25.35
C ARG A 42 7.01 -6.32 25.03
N GLN A 43 6.77 -5.78 23.84
CA GLN A 43 7.28 -4.47 23.45
C GLN A 43 6.42 -3.36 24.08
N PRO A 44 6.83 -2.09 24.04
CA PRO A 44 5.97 -0.98 24.41
C PRO A 44 4.68 -0.96 23.56
N ASP A 45 3.58 -0.45 24.11
CA ASP A 45 2.27 -0.48 23.42
C ASP A 45 2.21 0.32 22.11
N HIS A 46 3.15 1.23 21.86
CA HIS A 46 3.26 1.96 20.58
C HIS A 46 3.97 1.18 19.47
N GLU A 47 4.63 0.06 19.80
CA GLU A 47 5.22 -0.84 18.82
C GLU A 47 4.16 -1.79 18.25
N ILE A 48 3.21 -1.24 17.50
CA ILE A 48 1.98 -1.95 17.05
C ILE A 48 2.34 -3.21 16.26
N VAL A 49 3.28 -3.11 15.32
CA VAL A 49 3.71 -4.22 14.46
C VAL A 49 4.37 -5.34 15.27
N ALA A 50 5.17 -4.99 16.28
CA ALA A 50 5.73 -5.99 17.18
C ALA A 50 4.64 -6.66 18.03
N GLY A 51 3.60 -5.91 18.40
CA GLY A 51 2.38 -6.44 18.99
C GLY A 51 1.66 -7.43 18.05
N MET A 52 1.52 -7.10 16.76
CA MET A 52 0.94 -8.01 15.77
C MET A 52 1.75 -9.30 15.64
N GLN A 53 3.08 -9.21 15.57
CA GLN A 53 3.95 -10.38 15.53
C GLN A 53 3.77 -11.25 16.77
N TYR A 54 3.76 -10.64 17.96
CA TYR A 54 3.49 -11.34 19.21
C TYR A 54 2.14 -12.06 19.15
N LEU A 55 1.09 -11.38 18.72
CA LEU A 55 -0.26 -11.94 18.62
C LEU A 55 -0.30 -13.11 17.63
N HIS A 56 0.32 -12.96 16.47
CA HIS A 56 0.43 -14.00 15.46
C HIS A 56 1.12 -15.26 16.01
N GLU A 57 2.28 -15.09 16.64
CA GLU A 57 3.05 -16.21 17.20
C GLU A 57 2.27 -16.92 18.31
N ASN A 58 1.62 -16.16 19.21
CA ASN A 58 0.82 -16.75 20.30
C ASN A 58 -0.44 -17.47 19.79
N LEU A 59 -1.01 -17.03 18.66
CA LEU A 59 -2.20 -17.65 18.09
C LEU A 59 -1.93 -18.73 17.04
N SER A 60 -0.71 -18.81 16.53
CA SER A 60 -0.30 -19.76 15.49
C SER A 60 -0.65 -21.21 15.82
N ALA A 61 -0.45 -21.63 17.08
CA ALA A 61 -0.78 -22.97 17.55
C ALA A 61 -2.29 -23.26 17.55
N TYR A 62 -3.12 -22.23 17.63
CA TYR A 62 -4.58 -22.34 17.65
C TYR A 62 -5.19 -22.25 16.24
N TYR A 63 -4.48 -21.73 15.23
CA TYR A 63 -4.99 -21.70 13.85
C TYR A 63 -5.28 -23.11 13.31
N VAL A 64 -4.50 -24.11 13.72
CA VAL A 64 -4.75 -25.53 13.38
C VAL A 64 -6.09 -26.03 13.94
N LEU A 65 -6.59 -25.43 15.02
CA LEU A 65 -7.86 -25.79 15.65
C LEU A 65 -9.07 -25.11 14.98
N LEU A 66 -8.85 -24.09 14.15
CA LEU A 66 -9.94 -23.33 13.50
C LEU A 66 -10.51 -24.01 12.25
N SER A 67 -10.07 -25.23 11.91
CA SER A 67 -10.41 -25.98 10.68
C SER A 67 -10.02 -25.25 9.38
N ASP A 68 -9.84 -25.99 8.29
CA ASP A 68 -9.48 -25.44 6.97
C ASP A 68 -10.44 -24.32 6.51
N GLN A 69 -11.68 -24.28 7.00
CA GLN A 69 -12.67 -23.25 6.65
C GLN A 69 -12.70 -22.03 7.59
N GLY A 70 -12.10 -22.11 8.78
CA GLY A 70 -12.13 -21.03 9.77
C GLY A 70 -10.82 -20.24 9.90
N ALA A 71 -9.72 -20.74 9.34
CA ALA A 71 -8.41 -20.06 9.31
C ALA A 71 -8.04 -19.48 7.94
N GLU A 72 -8.72 -19.87 6.85
CA GLU A 72 -8.47 -19.29 5.53
C GLU A 72 -8.81 -17.78 5.54
N GLY A 73 -7.77 -16.94 5.55
CA GLY A 73 -7.90 -15.48 5.54
C GLY A 73 -7.77 -14.77 6.89
N LEU A 74 -7.59 -15.50 8.01
CA LEU A 74 -7.31 -14.90 9.32
C LEU A 74 -5.83 -15.11 9.69
N SER A 75 -5.00 -14.13 9.35
CA SER A 75 -3.58 -14.08 9.71
C SER A 75 -3.26 -12.73 10.35
N PHE A 76 -2.68 -12.74 11.55
CA PHE A 76 -2.07 -11.54 12.16
C PHE A 76 -0.60 -11.36 11.75
N ASN A 77 -0.11 -12.13 10.78
CA ASN A 77 1.27 -12.01 10.28
C ASN A 77 1.43 -10.60 9.69
N PRO A 78 2.38 -9.77 10.17
CA PRO A 78 2.62 -8.45 9.60
C PRO A 78 2.85 -8.44 8.09
N GLU A 79 3.38 -9.51 7.51
CA GLU A 79 3.66 -9.58 6.07
C GLU A 79 2.43 -9.87 5.20
N GLU A 80 1.31 -10.27 5.82
CA GLU A 80 0.11 -10.78 5.13
C GLU A 80 -1.20 -10.11 5.57
N CYS A 81 -1.23 -9.57 6.79
CA CYS A 81 -2.44 -9.03 7.41
C CYS A 81 -2.94 -7.79 6.66
N ASP A 82 -4.13 -7.90 6.08
CA ASP A 82 -4.90 -6.84 5.41
C ASP A 82 -6.39 -7.06 5.75
N LEU A 83 -6.77 -6.72 6.99
CA LEU A 83 -8.10 -6.95 7.53
C LEU A 83 -9.07 -5.80 7.25
N ASN A 84 -8.56 -4.56 7.10
CA ASN A 84 -9.39 -3.37 6.98
C ASN A 84 -9.77 -3.04 5.52
N GLY A 85 -10.86 -2.29 5.31
CA GLY A 85 -11.25 -1.68 4.02
C GLY A 85 -11.71 -2.60 2.88
N GLY A 86 -11.86 -3.90 3.15
CA GLY A 86 -12.48 -4.86 2.25
C GLY A 86 -13.94 -5.20 2.57
N GLN A 87 -14.45 -6.24 1.93
CA GLN A 87 -15.70 -6.89 2.31
C GLN A 87 -15.45 -7.95 3.36
N ILE A 88 -16.34 -8.03 4.35
CA ILE A 88 -16.42 -9.15 5.29
C ILE A 88 -17.60 -10.01 4.84
N SER A 89 -17.31 -11.13 4.16
CA SER A 89 -18.27 -12.24 4.04
C SER A 89 -18.26 -13.02 5.34
N ILE A 90 -19.41 -13.56 5.75
CA ILE A 90 -19.55 -14.36 6.98
C ILE A 90 -19.90 -15.83 6.70
N ASP A 91 -20.05 -16.22 5.42
CA ASP A 91 -20.31 -17.60 4.99
C ASP A 91 -19.79 -17.86 3.56
N PRO A 92 -18.51 -18.28 3.38
CA PRO A 92 -17.47 -18.42 4.40
C PRO A 92 -16.96 -17.05 4.89
N ILE A 93 -16.20 -17.03 6.00
CA ILE A 93 -15.53 -15.81 6.45
C ILE A 93 -14.47 -15.42 5.41
N ILE A 94 -14.69 -14.34 4.67
CA ILE A 94 -13.72 -13.79 3.72
C ILE A 94 -13.53 -12.33 4.09
N ILE A 95 -12.30 -11.95 4.39
CA ILE A 95 -11.90 -10.57 4.62
C ILE A 95 -11.05 -10.16 3.42
N SER A 96 -11.56 -9.25 2.59
CA SER A 96 -10.91 -8.95 1.30
C SER A 96 -9.89 -7.82 1.33
N GLY A 97 -9.63 -7.22 2.50
CA GLY A 97 -8.67 -6.13 2.66
C GLY A 97 -8.90 -4.90 1.76
N ASN A 98 -8.06 -3.88 1.92
CA ASN A 98 -8.07 -2.67 1.11
C ASN A 98 -6.92 -2.63 0.09
N GLY A 99 -6.06 -3.66 0.12
CA GLY A 99 -4.84 -3.80 -0.68
C GLY A 99 -3.58 -3.24 -0.02
N MET A 100 -3.70 -2.66 1.18
CA MET A 100 -2.61 -2.12 1.99
C MET A 100 -2.41 -3.04 3.20
N LEU A 101 -1.16 -3.43 3.46
CA LEU A 101 -0.85 -4.21 4.65
C LEU A 101 -1.12 -3.36 5.90
N ASP A 102 -1.92 -3.89 6.83
CA ASP A 102 -2.25 -3.20 8.09
C ASP A 102 -0.97 -2.84 8.86
N SER A 103 0.03 -3.71 8.81
CA SER A 103 1.33 -3.50 9.45
C SER A 103 2.08 -2.28 8.89
N LEU A 104 1.90 -1.95 7.61
CA LEU A 104 2.51 -0.78 6.98
C LEU A 104 1.74 0.48 7.35
N GLU A 105 0.41 0.41 7.37
CA GLU A 105 -0.45 1.48 7.89
C GLU A 105 -0.13 1.80 9.36
N PHE A 106 0.09 0.79 10.21
CA PHE A 106 0.50 0.99 11.59
C PHE A 106 1.95 1.44 11.75
N SER A 107 2.83 1.06 10.82
CA SER A 107 4.20 1.57 10.80
C SER A 107 4.21 3.08 10.61
N LEU A 108 3.29 3.64 9.82
CA LEU A 108 3.15 5.09 9.61
C LEU A 108 2.84 5.83 10.92
N ILE A 109 1.89 5.29 11.71
CA ILE A 109 1.58 5.80 13.06
C ILE A 109 2.80 5.66 13.98
N THR A 110 3.45 4.49 13.97
CA THR A 110 4.58 4.18 14.85
C THR A 110 5.78 5.08 14.57
N GLU A 111 6.07 5.38 13.30
CA GLU A 111 7.15 6.28 12.91
C GLU A 111 6.88 7.71 13.39
N CYS A 112 5.65 8.22 13.19
CA CYS A 112 5.24 9.51 13.75
C CYS A 112 5.32 9.53 15.27
N TYR A 113 4.94 8.43 15.93
CA TYR A 113 5.03 8.29 17.38
C TYR A 113 6.48 8.31 17.88
N ASN A 114 7.40 7.65 17.17
CA ASN A 114 8.78 7.46 17.64
C ASN A 114 9.73 8.59 17.25
N ASN A 115 9.39 9.42 16.27
CA ASN A 115 10.28 10.44 15.73
C ASN A 115 9.80 11.88 16.07
N PRO A 116 10.38 12.53 17.11
CA PRO A 116 10.01 13.90 17.51
C PRO A 116 10.29 14.99 16.49
N SER A 117 11.02 14.69 15.41
CA SER A 117 11.33 15.67 14.36
C SER A 117 10.24 15.78 13.30
N ILE A 118 9.26 14.87 13.27
CA ILE A 118 8.14 14.91 12.32
C ILE A 118 7.19 16.05 12.71
N ASP A 119 7.09 17.03 11.82
CA ASP A 119 6.10 18.12 11.87
C ASP A 119 5.77 18.63 10.46
N PHE A 120 4.69 18.11 9.89
CA PHE A 120 4.14 18.52 8.60
C PHE A 120 2.95 19.46 8.72
N THR A 121 2.70 20.01 9.91
CA THR A 121 1.49 20.82 10.17
C THR A 121 1.42 22.09 9.31
N ALA A 122 2.57 22.61 8.85
CA ALA A 122 2.63 23.74 7.92
C ALA A 122 2.04 23.43 6.53
N ASN A 123 2.09 22.17 6.10
CA ASN A 123 1.52 21.69 4.84
C ASN A 123 0.10 21.12 5.02
N GLY A 124 -0.37 21.04 6.26
CA GLY A 124 -1.64 20.41 6.60
C GLY A 124 -1.52 18.92 6.94
N GLY A 125 -0.30 18.37 7.02
CA GLY A 125 -0.02 17.00 7.44
C GLY A 125 0.08 16.82 8.97
N VAL A 126 0.54 15.65 9.38
CA VAL A 126 0.63 15.22 10.78
C VAL A 126 1.89 15.74 11.48
N SER A 127 1.87 15.76 12.81
CA SER A 127 3.09 15.91 13.62
C SER A 127 3.20 14.78 14.63
N HIS A 128 4.42 14.58 15.13
CA HIS A 128 4.71 13.69 16.25
C HIS A 128 3.74 13.89 17.42
N GLN A 129 3.51 15.15 17.83
CA GLN A 129 2.65 15.43 18.98
C GLN A 129 1.18 15.04 18.72
N ILE A 130 0.69 15.19 17.49
CA ILE A 130 -0.66 14.75 17.10
C ILE A 130 -0.76 13.22 17.21
N ALA A 131 0.21 12.50 16.65
CA ALA A 131 0.25 11.04 16.68
C ALA A 131 0.35 10.49 18.10
N VAL A 132 1.28 11.01 18.91
CA VAL A 132 1.48 10.60 20.32
C VAL A 132 0.24 10.83 21.16
N ASN A 133 -0.42 11.98 21.02
CA ASN A 133 -1.62 12.29 21.80
C ASN A 133 -2.76 11.34 21.45
N ALA A 134 -3.05 11.18 20.16
CA ALA A 134 -4.14 10.34 19.70
C ALA A 134 -3.91 8.87 20.06
N TYR A 135 -2.73 8.32 19.76
CA TYR A 135 -2.46 6.90 19.99
C TYR A 135 -2.45 6.58 21.49
N ASN A 136 -1.84 7.41 22.34
CA ASN A 136 -1.86 7.17 23.79
C ASN A 136 -3.26 7.24 24.38
N GLN A 137 -4.09 8.20 23.94
CA GLN A 137 -5.49 8.27 24.36
C GLN A 137 -6.25 7.01 23.91
N ASN A 138 -6.08 6.62 22.65
CA ASN A 138 -6.73 5.45 22.08
C ASN A 138 -6.32 4.16 22.79
N MET A 139 -5.03 4.01 23.11
CA MET A 139 -4.52 2.84 23.82
C MET A 139 -5.06 2.77 25.25
N GLN A 140 -5.06 3.88 26.00
CA GLN A 140 -5.65 3.92 27.34
C GLN A 140 -7.13 3.56 27.34
N ARG A 141 -7.87 4.10 26.36
CA ARG A 141 -9.29 3.77 26.18
C ARG A 141 -9.46 2.29 25.81
N MET A 142 -8.66 1.78 24.88
CA MET A 142 -8.72 0.40 24.42
C MET A 142 -8.44 -0.58 25.56
N ILE A 143 -7.41 -0.35 26.38
CA ILE A 143 -7.12 -1.15 27.57
C ILE A 143 -8.33 -1.19 28.49
N THR A 144 -9.00 -0.05 28.70
CA THR A 144 -10.22 0.00 29.52
C THR A 144 -11.35 -0.83 28.91
N ASP A 145 -11.57 -0.70 27.60
CA ASP A 145 -12.65 -1.40 26.91
C ASP A 145 -12.44 -2.90 26.80
N VAL A 146 -11.20 -3.39 26.84
CA VAL A 146 -10.89 -4.83 26.82
C VAL A 146 -10.71 -5.45 28.22
N GLY A 147 -11.22 -4.78 29.26
CA GLY A 147 -11.27 -5.32 30.62
C GLY A 147 -10.11 -4.90 31.54
N GLY A 148 -9.31 -3.92 31.14
CA GLY A 148 -8.21 -3.36 31.91
C GLY A 148 -6.89 -4.13 31.79
N THR A 149 -5.85 -3.64 32.47
CA THR A 149 -4.49 -4.23 32.41
C THR A 149 -4.39 -5.65 32.96
N ASN A 150 -5.38 -6.08 33.75
CA ASN A 150 -5.47 -7.43 34.30
C ASN A 150 -6.47 -8.32 33.52
N GLY A 151 -7.12 -7.78 32.48
CA GLY A 151 -8.08 -8.51 31.65
C GLY A 151 -7.39 -9.56 30.78
N ILE A 152 -8.12 -10.63 30.44
CA ILE A 152 -7.61 -11.73 29.60
C ILE A 152 -7.11 -11.21 28.25
N VAL A 153 -7.81 -10.23 27.66
CA VAL A 153 -7.42 -9.69 26.35
C VAL A 153 -6.04 -9.03 26.39
N TYR A 154 -5.78 -8.15 27.35
CA TYR A 154 -4.48 -7.47 27.45
C TYR A 154 -3.35 -8.38 27.98
N THR A 155 -3.70 -9.46 28.68
CA THR A 155 -2.72 -10.37 29.29
C THR A 155 -2.36 -11.58 28.42
N ILE A 156 -3.33 -12.19 27.73
CA ILE A 156 -3.12 -13.39 26.90
C ILE A 156 -3.04 -13.03 25.43
N PHE A 157 -3.95 -12.17 24.95
CA PHE A 157 -3.98 -11.73 23.55
C PHE A 157 -3.23 -10.40 23.39
N TYR A 158 -2.06 -10.29 24.03
CA TYR A 158 -1.21 -9.12 23.89
C TYR A 158 -0.90 -8.89 22.40
N GLY A 159 -0.90 -7.64 21.95
CA GLY A 159 -0.89 -7.27 20.54
C GLY A 159 -2.28 -6.92 19.99
N LEU A 160 -3.34 -7.61 20.43
CA LEU A 160 -4.70 -7.31 19.96
C LEU A 160 -5.14 -5.90 20.36
N PRO A 161 -5.01 -5.44 21.63
CA PRO A 161 -5.40 -4.08 22.00
C PRO A 161 -4.61 -3.00 21.25
N GLN A 162 -3.32 -3.23 20.97
CA GLN A 162 -2.47 -2.31 20.20
C GLN A 162 -2.99 -2.19 18.77
N MET A 163 -3.28 -3.33 18.13
CA MET A 163 -3.85 -3.37 16.78
C MET A 163 -5.21 -2.67 16.71
N LEU A 164 -6.11 -2.94 17.67
CA LEU A 164 -7.42 -2.29 17.72
C LEU A 164 -7.31 -0.77 17.97
N ALA A 165 -6.36 -0.33 18.79
CA ALA A 165 -6.07 1.09 18.99
C ALA A 165 -5.45 1.73 17.74
N GLY A 166 -4.64 0.99 16.99
CA GLY A 166 -4.13 1.35 15.68
C GLY A 166 -5.28 1.63 14.70
N TYR A 167 -6.24 0.70 14.57
CA TYR A 167 -7.42 0.90 13.72
C TYR A 167 -8.27 2.12 14.12
N MET A 168 -8.43 2.36 15.42
CA MET A 168 -9.09 3.58 15.88
C MET A 168 -8.31 4.84 15.51
N THR A 169 -6.98 4.76 15.50
CA THR A 169 -6.12 5.89 15.11
C THR A 169 -6.19 6.14 13.59
N LEU A 170 -6.18 5.08 12.76
CA LEU A 170 -6.46 5.18 11.31
C LEU A 170 -7.83 5.84 11.08
N GLY A 171 -8.85 5.43 11.83
CA GLY A 171 -10.06 6.24 12.04
C GLY A 171 -11.04 6.33 10.86
N ASN A 172 -10.69 5.82 9.67
CA ASN A 172 -11.64 5.66 8.57
C ASN A 172 -12.69 4.60 8.94
N GLN A 173 -13.88 4.71 8.35
CA GLN A 173 -15.03 3.87 8.70
C GLN A 173 -14.66 2.39 8.73
N GLU A 174 -13.99 1.91 7.67
CA GLU A 174 -13.64 0.50 7.53
C GLU A 174 -12.66 -0.01 8.59
N SER A 175 -11.71 0.83 9.02
CA SER A 175 -10.80 0.50 10.12
C SER A 175 -11.54 0.45 11.45
N THR A 176 -12.38 1.46 11.74
CA THR A 176 -13.10 1.54 13.02
C THR A 176 -14.18 0.47 13.21
N MET A 177 -14.67 -0.12 12.12
CA MET A 177 -15.61 -1.23 12.16
C MET A 177 -14.98 -2.51 12.73
N ILE A 178 -13.68 -2.74 12.51
CA ILE A 178 -12.99 -3.96 12.98
C ILE A 178 -13.04 -4.10 14.52
N PRO A 179 -12.57 -3.10 15.32
CA PRO A 179 -12.71 -3.18 16.78
C PRO A 179 -14.17 -3.29 17.26
N THR A 180 -15.09 -2.62 16.57
CA THR A 180 -16.51 -2.64 16.92
C THR A 180 -17.08 -4.06 16.78
N VAL A 181 -16.87 -4.70 15.63
CA VAL A 181 -17.35 -6.06 15.35
C VAL A 181 -16.70 -7.09 16.26
N ILE A 182 -15.38 -6.99 16.48
CA ILE A 182 -14.66 -7.91 17.39
C ILE A 182 -15.21 -7.78 18.82
N SER A 183 -15.50 -6.58 19.30
CA SER A 183 -16.08 -6.38 20.65
C SER A 183 -17.49 -6.95 20.80
N LEU A 184 -18.29 -6.91 19.74
CA LEU A 184 -19.62 -7.52 19.71
C LEU A 184 -19.52 -9.05 19.68
N ALA A 185 -18.62 -9.60 18.87
CA ALA A 185 -18.35 -11.03 18.81
C ALA A 185 -17.83 -11.56 20.15
N ALA A 186 -16.92 -10.83 20.81
CA ALA A 186 -16.38 -11.20 22.11
C ALA A 186 -17.47 -11.29 23.20
N GLN A 187 -18.48 -10.41 23.18
CA GLN A 187 -19.61 -10.46 24.10
C GLN A 187 -20.56 -11.64 23.86
N ALA A 188 -20.52 -12.24 22.67
CA ALA A 188 -21.30 -13.43 22.34
C ALA A 188 -20.61 -14.74 22.77
N ILE A 189 -19.34 -14.69 23.19
CA ILE A 189 -18.60 -15.86 23.70
C ILE A 189 -19.22 -16.30 25.03
N ASP A 190 -19.23 -17.62 25.30
CA ASP A 190 -19.78 -18.21 26.52
C ASP A 190 -19.25 -17.46 27.76
N PRO A 191 -20.15 -16.93 28.63
CA PRO A 191 -19.75 -16.16 29.81
C PRO A 191 -18.82 -16.90 30.77
N ASN A 192 -18.74 -18.24 30.68
CA ASN A 192 -17.79 -19.06 31.44
C ASN A 192 -16.32 -18.76 31.10
N PHE A 193 -16.01 -18.18 29.94
CA PHE A 193 -14.64 -17.80 29.55
C PHE A 193 -14.14 -16.51 30.23
N ASN A 194 -14.99 -15.82 31.00
CA ASN A 194 -14.64 -14.60 31.76
C ASN A 194 -13.92 -13.53 30.92
N ILE A 195 -14.26 -13.42 29.64
CA ILE A 195 -13.77 -12.37 28.74
C ILE A 195 -14.66 -11.14 28.93
N HIS A 196 -14.11 -10.09 29.57
CA HIS A 196 -14.82 -8.84 29.76
C HIS A 196 -14.38 -7.82 28.71
N VAL A 197 -15.28 -7.53 27.78
CA VAL A 197 -15.08 -6.53 26.72
C VAL A 197 -16.31 -5.63 26.64
N ASN A 198 -16.11 -4.33 26.73
CA ASN A 198 -17.14 -3.33 26.43
C ASN A 198 -17.35 -3.23 24.92
N ILE A 199 -18.52 -2.75 24.49
CA ILE A 199 -18.70 -2.37 23.09
C ILE A 199 -17.74 -1.23 22.77
N ILE A 200 -16.75 -1.54 21.92
CA ILE A 200 -15.80 -0.57 21.43
C ILE A 200 -16.53 0.34 20.45
N THR A 201 -16.65 1.64 20.79
CA THR A 201 -17.42 2.61 20.00
C THR A 201 -16.51 3.76 19.55
N PRO A 202 -16.39 4.07 18.24
CA PRO A 202 -15.43 5.05 17.73
C PRO A 202 -15.55 6.46 18.32
N ILE A 203 -16.75 6.87 18.78
CA ILE A 203 -16.99 8.19 19.38
C ILE A 203 -16.14 8.47 20.64
N TYR A 204 -15.61 7.42 21.29
CA TYR A 204 -14.78 7.55 22.47
C TYR A 204 -13.28 7.58 22.18
N TYR A 205 -12.90 7.52 20.91
CA TYR A 205 -11.53 7.48 20.45
C TYR A 205 -11.18 8.76 19.69
N GLN A 206 -9.89 9.09 19.65
CA GLN A 206 -9.35 10.15 18.83
C GLN A 206 -8.96 9.57 17.47
N LEU A 207 -9.83 9.76 16.49
CA LEU A 207 -9.64 9.28 15.11
C LEU A 207 -8.79 10.29 14.32
N LEU A 208 -7.87 9.81 13.48
CA LEU A 208 -7.04 10.63 12.60
C LEU A 208 -7.11 10.21 11.11
N PRO A 209 -8.31 9.98 10.53
CA PRO A 209 -8.45 9.54 9.14
C PRO A 209 -7.89 10.51 8.12
N GLN A 210 -7.88 11.80 8.42
CA GLN A 210 -7.31 12.83 7.54
C GLN A 210 -5.80 12.70 7.38
N TYR A 211 -5.11 12.02 8.30
CA TYR A 211 -3.66 11.82 8.26
C TYR A 211 -3.29 10.39 7.92
N PHE A 212 -3.88 9.41 8.61
CA PHE A 212 -3.41 8.03 8.56
C PHE A 212 -4.34 7.08 7.79
N GLY A 213 -5.58 7.49 7.49
CA GLY A 213 -6.47 6.67 6.69
C GLY A 213 -5.97 6.51 5.26
N PRO A 214 -6.50 5.55 4.47
CA PRO A 214 -6.10 5.36 3.06
C PRO A 214 -6.28 6.62 2.18
N ASP A 215 -7.33 7.40 2.46
CA ASP A 215 -7.61 8.69 1.80
C ASP A 215 -7.03 9.89 2.57
N GLY A 216 -6.30 9.63 3.66
CA GLY A 216 -5.56 10.64 4.41
C GLY A 216 -4.25 11.00 3.72
N ASP A 217 -3.66 12.11 4.16
CA ASP A 217 -2.44 12.69 3.62
C ASP A 217 -1.53 13.04 4.81
N ALA A 218 -0.61 12.14 5.13
CA ALA A 218 0.17 12.21 6.37
C ALA A 218 1.20 13.35 6.33
N ASP A 219 1.73 13.71 5.18
CA ASP A 219 2.75 14.76 5.04
C ASP A 219 2.25 16.07 4.39
N GLY A 220 1.01 16.07 3.90
CA GLY A 220 0.31 17.24 3.40
C GLY A 220 0.70 17.63 1.98
N ASP A 221 1.22 16.70 1.17
CA ASP A 221 1.68 16.99 -0.19
C ASP A 221 0.56 16.93 -1.26
N GLY A 222 -0.63 16.53 -0.85
CA GLY A 222 -1.83 16.43 -1.68
C GLY A 222 -2.04 15.06 -2.34
N TRP A 223 -1.19 14.08 -2.08
CA TRP A 223 -1.39 12.67 -2.43
C TRP A 223 -1.87 11.89 -1.22
N THR A 224 -2.77 10.94 -1.45
CA THR A 224 -3.24 10.11 -0.35
C THR A 224 -2.26 8.98 -0.06
N ASN A 225 -2.21 8.57 1.20
CA ASN A 225 -1.42 7.42 1.66
C ASN A 225 -1.61 6.18 0.75
N LYS A 226 -2.84 5.91 0.29
CA LYS A 226 -3.13 4.81 -0.63
C LYS A 226 -2.50 5.00 -2.01
N GLN A 227 -2.54 6.21 -2.56
CA GLN A 227 -1.93 6.48 -3.88
C GLN A 227 -0.41 6.30 -3.84
N GLU A 228 0.21 6.73 -2.75
CA GLU A 228 1.63 6.56 -2.51
C GLU A 228 2.00 5.09 -2.32
N TYR A 229 1.23 4.37 -1.49
CA TYR A 229 1.38 2.93 -1.32
C TYR A 229 1.32 2.19 -2.66
N GLU A 230 0.27 2.42 -3.45
CA GLU A 230 0.08 1.78 -4.76
C GLU A 230 1.20 2.10 -5.76
N TYR A 231 1.84 3.26 -5.64
CA TYR A 231 2.93 3.68 -6.53
C TYR A 231 4.29 3.10 -6.11
N PHE A 232 4.63 3.18 -4.82
CA PHE A 232 5.96 2.87 -4.31
C PHE A 232 6.09 1.43 -3.80
N VAL A 233 5.02 0.81 -3.30
CA VAL A 233 5.05 -0.56 -2.77
C VAL A 233 4.80 -1.57 -3.88
N ARG A 234 5.80 -2.42 -4.15
CA ARG A 234 5.74 -3.43 -5.23
C ARG A 234 5.69 -4.85 -4.68
N SER A 235 5.04 -5.75 -5.42
CA SER A 235 4.85 -7.15 -4.99
C SER A 235 6.16 -7.94 -4.87
N ASN A 236 7.21 -7.56 -5.60
CA ASN A 236 8.51 -8.21 -5.59
C ASN A 236 9.49 -7.68 -4.51
N MET A 237 9.08 -6.69 -3.72
CA MET A 237 9.87 -6.17 -2.60
C MET A 237 9.75 -7.09 -1.38
N SER A 238 10.83 -7.21 -0.61
CA SER A 238 10.78 -7.76 0.74
C SER A 238 9.93 -6.87 1.66
N TYR A 239 9.46 -7.42 2.78
CA TYR A 239 8.64 -6.68 3.73
C TYR A 239 9.30 -5.37 4.21
N GLU A 240 10.58 -5.41 4.58
CA GLU A 240 11.31 -4.22 5.02
C GLU A 240 11.48 -3.18 3.91
N GLU A 241 11.66 -3.61 2.65
CA GLU A 241 11.69 -2.69 1.51
C GLU A 241 10.33 -2.02 1.28
N LYS A 242 9.22 -2.78 1.41
CA LYS A 242 7.86 -2.23 1.31
C LYS A 242 7.61 -1.20 2.42
N LYS A 243 7.98 -1.53 3.65
CA LYS A 243 7.87 -0.64 4.80
C LYS A 243 8.64 0.65 4.59
N GLN A 244 9.91 0.56 4.19
CA GLN A 244 10.74 1.73 4.00
C GLN A 244 10.25 2.60 2.83
N ALA A 245 9.80 1.98 1.73
CA ALA A 245 9.24 2.69 0.58
C ALA A 245 7.95 3.44 0.94
N TYR A 246 7.05 2.80 1.69
CA TYR A 246 5.81 3.43 2.14
C TYR A 246 6.06 4.56 3.14
N ILE A 247 6.85 4.33 4.18
CA ILE A 247 7.21 5.36 5.17
C ILE A 247 7.90 6.56 4.51
N ASN A 248 8.81 6.31 3.56
CA ASN A 248 9.52 7.38 2.88
C ASN A 248 8.65 8.17 1.90
N SER A 249 7.56 7.59 1.37
CA SER A 249 6.62 8.35 0.55
C SER A 249 5.68 9.14 1.45
N ALA A 250 4.89 8.44 2.28
CA ALA A 250 3.86 9.05 3.13
C ALA A 250 4.35 9.99 4.25
N LEU A 251 5.65 10.10 4.50
CA LEU A 251 6.24 11.04 5.47
C LEU A 251 7.36 11.88 4.84
N ASN A 252 7.24 12.21 3.56
CA ASN A 252 8.20 13.08 2.89
C ASN A 252 7.52 13.86 1.76
N PRO A 253 7.20 15.15 1.98
CA PRO A 253 6.46 15.94 1.00
C PRO A 253 7.15 16.13 -0.36
N ASP A 254 8.42 15.74 -0.48
CA ASP A 254 9.17 15.76 -1.73
C ASP A 254 9.08 14.41 -2.50
N VAL A 255 8.46 13.37 -1.92
CA VAL A 255 8.40 11.99 -2.43
C VAL A 255 6.96 11.54 -2.69
N TYR A 256 6.35 12.11 -3.72
CA TYR A 256 5.01 11.72 -4.21
C TYR A 256 5.05 10.89 -5.50
N PRO A 257 3.93 10.26 -5.91
CA PRO A 257 3.80 9.62 -7.21
C PRO A 257 4.26 10.51 -8.38
N GLY A 258 5.39 10.15 -8.98
CA GLY A 258 6.02 10.88 -10.07
C GLY A 258 7.12 11.88 -9.66
N SER A 259 7.49 11.97 -8.38
CA SER A 259 8.63 12.78 -7.92
C SER A 259 9.98 12.16 -8.26
N ASP A 260 10.04 10.83 -8.41
CA ASP A 260 11.22 10.05 -8.83
C ASP A 260 11.60 10.26 -10.31
N CYS A 261 10.91 11.19 -10.97
CA CYS A 261 10.95 11.45 -12.41
C CYS A 261 11.63 12.78 -12.73
N GLU A 262 12.76 13.05 -12.07
CA GLU A 262 13.55 14.29 -12.16
C GLU A 262 13.88 14.66 -13.62
N GLU A 263 14.10 13.66 -14.48
CA GLU A 263 14.48 13.84 -15.90
C GLU A 263 13.34 14.35 -16.80
N CYS A 264 12.08 14.34 -16.35
CA CYS A 264 10.91 14.83 -17.10
C CYS A 264 10.08 15.92 -16.37
N ARG A 265 10.57 16.44 -15.23
CA ARG A 265 9.83 17.37 -14.35
C ARG A 265 9.58 18.75 -14.99
N THR A 266 10.46 19.22 -15.86
CA THR A 266 10.39 20.59 -16.43
C THR A 266 10.05 20.67 -17.92
N SER A 267 10.00 19.53 -18.63
CA SER A 267 9.85 19.47 -20.09
C SER A 267 8.76 18.50 -20.57
N SER A 268 7.91 17.99 -19.66
CA SER A 268 6.79 17.13 -20.05
C SER A 268 5.77 17.89 -20.88
N THR A 269 5.42 17.33 -22.04
CA THR A 269 4.48 17.94 -23.00
C THR A 269 3.51 16.91 -23.55
N LEU A 270 2.39 17.39 -24.11
CA LEU A 270 1.47 16.57 -24.90
C LEU A 270 1.85 16.57 -26.40
N GLY A 271 3.15 16.69 -26.69
CA GLY A 271 3.69 16.91 -28.04
C GLY A 271 4.07 18.38 -28.29
N GLY A 272 4.58 18.68 -29.48
CA GLY A 272 5.03 20.01 -29.87
C GLY A 272 6.15 20.03 -30.90
N ILE A 273 6.75 21.22 -31.05
CA ILE A 273 7.94 21.44 -31.88
C ILE A 273 9.14 21.60 -30.94
N PHE A 274 10.16 20.78 -31.14
CA PHE A 274 11.37 20.74 -30.33
C PHE A 274 12.60 20.97 -31.20
N LYS A 275 13.68 21.43 -30.57
CA LYS A 275 14.95 21.65 -31.24
C LYS A 275 15.73 20.34 -31.35
N VAL A 276 16.47 20.16 -32.45
CA VAL A 276 17.45 19.07 -32.54
C VAL A 276 18.42 19.14 -31.34
N GLY A 277 18.67 17.98 -30.74
CA GLY A 277 19.51 17.78 -29.57
C GLY A 277 18.85 18.04 -28.22
N SER A 278 17.56 18.42 -28.19
CA SER A 278 16.81 18.57 -26.93
C SER A 278 16.30 17.23 -26.41
N ASP A 279 16.11 17.14 -25.10
CA ASP A 279 15.45 16.00 -24.46
C ASP A 279 13.94 16.24 -24.46
N VAL A 280 13.18 15.31 -25.04
CA VAL A 280 11.71 15.39 -25.13
C VAL A 280 11.07 14.38 -24.20
N CYS A 281 10.12 14.85 -23.38
CA CYS A 281 9.32 14.00 -22.50
C CYS A 281 7.84 14.10 -22.89
N LEU A 282 7.26 12.96 -23.26
CA LEU A 282 5.83 12.83 -23.52
C LEU A 282 5.18 12.15 -22.32
N ARG A 283 4.37 12.88 -21.55
CA ARG A 283 3.74 12.36 -20.33
C ARG A 283 2.35 11.80 -20.65
N VAL A 284 2.02 10.64 -20.08
CA VAL A 284 0.64 10.11 -20.10
C VAL A 284 -0.33 11.19 -19.59
N PRO A 285 -1.39 11.54 -20.34
CA PRO A 285 -2.34 12.57 -19.91
C PRO A 285 -3.16 12.11 -18.69
N ASP A 286 -3.49 13.05 -17.81
CA ASP A 286 -4.45 12.82 -16.73
C ASP A 286 -5.90 12.83 -17.28
N PRO A 287 -6.85 12.07 -16.68
CA PRO A 287 -6.67 11.18 -15.54
C PRO A 287 -6.03 9.83 -15.92
N VAL A 288 -5.27 9.24 -15.00
CA VAL A 288 -4.63 7.92 -15.15
C VAL A 288 -4.80 7.10 -13.86
N ALA A 289 -5.07 5.79 -13.97
CA ALA A 289 -5.17 4.92 -12.80
C ALA A 289 -3.79 4.74 -12.13
N THR A 290 -3.74 4.67 -10.80
CA THR A 290 -2.48 4.63 -10.02
C THR A 290 -1.60 3.42 -10.36
N ASN A 291 -2.21 2.30 -10.73
CA ASN A 291 -1.54 1.05 -11.12
C ASN A 291 -1.57 0.80 -12.65
N SER A 292 -1.91 1.82 -13.45
CA SER A 292 -2.02 1.67 -14.91
C SER A 292 -0.70 1.21 -15.51
N SER A 293 -0.76 0.14 -16.30
CA SER A 293 0.25 -0.11 -17.33
C SER A 293 0.10 0.89 -18.47
N PHE A 294 1.19 1.21 -19.15
CA PHE A 294 1.20 2.09 -20.30
C PHE A 294 2.01 1.44 -21.42
N ASN A 295 1.47 1.53 -22.63
CA ASN A 295 2.12 1.02 -23.82
C ASN A 295 2.38 2.16 -24.78
N TRP A 296 3.64 2.38 -25.12
CA TRP A 296 4.04 3.42 -26.05
C TRP A 296 4.35 2.79 -27.41
N SER A 297 3.90 3.44 -28.46
CA SER A 297 4.25 3.08 -29.83
C SER A 297 4.52 4.33 -30.66
N LYS A 298 5.24 4.15 -31.78
CA LYS A 298 5.42 5.19 -32.80
C LYS A 298 4.69 4.78 -34.06
N LEU A 299 3.79 5.62 -34.57
CA LEU A 299 3.07 5.34 -35.79
C LEU A 299 4.05 5.21 -36.96
N ASN A 300 4.05 4.05 -37.63
CA ASN A 300 4.95 3.71 -38.74
C ASN A 300 6.46 3.76 -38.38
N GLY A 301 6.83 3.50 -37.11
CA GLY A 301 8.22 3.47 -36.66
C GLY A 301 8.47 2.44 -35.55
N SER A 302 9.70 2.40 -35.02
CA SER A 302 10.07 1.56 -33.87
C SER A 302 10.71 2.41 -32.77
N LEU A 303 10.31 2.17 -31.52
CA LEU A 303 10.91 2.78 -30.32
C LEU A 303 12.23 2.08 -29.94
N GLU A 304 12.29 0.75 -30.13
CA GLU A 304 13.44 -0.10 -29.77
C GLU A 304 14.70 0.29 -30.54
N GLY A 305 14.57 0.70 -31.81
CA GLY A 305 15.71 1.08 -32.65
C GLY A 305 16.49 2.31 -32.15
N ARG A 306 15.89 3.12 -31.26
CA ARG A 306 16.50 4.30 -30.63
C ARG A 306 16.83 4.08 -29.15
N GLY A 307 16.56 2.90 -28.60
CA GLY A 307 16.74 2.60 -27.17
C GLY A 307 15.85 3.47 -26.27
N LEU A 308 14.70 3.92 -26.78
CA LEU A 308 13.78 4.77 -26.04
C LEU A 308 13.15 3.95 -24.92
N ASN A 309 13.44 4.33 -23.68
CA ASN A 309 12.85 3.71 -22.52
C ASN A 309 11.62 4.50 -22.08
N THR A 310 10.63 3.74 -21.64
CA THR A 310 9.51 4.28 -20.89
C THR A 310 9.96 4.43 -19.44
N HIS A 311 9.97 5.66 -18.92
CA HIS A 311 10.31 5.93 -17.53
C HIS A 311 9.19 6.78 -16.94
N CYS A 312 8.74 6.48 -15.72
CA CYS A 312 7.83 7.39 -15.02
C CYS A 312 6.53 7.76 -15.78
N ARG A 313 5.86 6.77 -16.39
CA ARG A 313 4.65 6.99 -17.22
C ARG A 313 4.88 7.98 -18.38
N SER A 314 6.12 8.13 -18.81
CA SER A 314 6.51 9.05 -19.87
C SER A 314 7.40 8.34 -20.88
N LEU A 315 7.27 8.74 -22.14
CA LEU A 315 8.25 8.39 -23.16
C LEU A 315 9.34 9.47 -23.17
N TRP A 316 10.57 9.04 -22.89
CA TRP A 316 11.74 9.91 -22.94
C TRP A 316 12.49 9.72 -24.25
N ILE A 317 12.74 10.84 -24.96
CA ILE A 317 13.50 10.89 -26.20
C ILE A 317 14.74 11.77 -25.96
N PRO A 318 15.88 11.18 -25.56
CA PRO A 318 17.10 11.94 -25.31
C PRO A 318 17.74 12.41 -26.62
N ASN A 319 18.34 13.61 -26.59
CA ASN A 319 19.10 14.17 -27.71
C ASN A 319 18.34 14.01 -29.05
N ALA A 320 17.11 14.52 -29.09
CA ALA A 320 16.15 14.27 -30.16
C ALA A 320 16.71 14.70 -31.53
N GLN A 321 16.55 13.85 -32.53
CA GLN A 321 17.00 14.10 -33.91
C GLN A 321 15.80 14.26 -34.82
N VAL A 322 16.03 14.76 -36.05
CA VAL A 322 14.95 15.01 -37.02
C VAL A 322 14.15 13.73 -37.32
N GLU A 323 14.80 12.57 -37.30
CA GLU A 323 14.18 11.25 -37.51
C GLU A 323 13.22 10.84 -36.37
N ASP A 324 13.33 11.47 -35.20
CA ASP A 324 12.39 11.27 -34.09
C ASP A 324 11.04 11.96 -34.35
N THR A 325 10.93 12.84 -35.35
CA THR A 325 9.64 13.41 -35.78
C THR A 325 8.62 12.30 -36.08
N GLY A 326 7.38 12.47 -35.60
CA GLY A 326 6.32 11.51 -35.83
C GLY A 326 5.15 11.63 -34.87
N ILE A 327 4.22 10.68 -34.97
CA ILE A 327 3.10 10.53 -34.05
C ILE A 327 3.45 9.40 -33.09
N TYR A 328 3.47 9.72 -31.80
CA TYR A 328 3.65 8.76 -30.72
C TYR A 328 2.28 8.48 -30.10
N ILE A 329 1.98 7.22 -29.83
CA ILE A 329 0.70 6.80 -29.29
C ILE A 329 0.97 6.18 -27.93
N CYS A 330 0.26 6.67 -26.92
CA CYS A 330 0.22 6.02 -25.62
C CYS A 330 -1.14 5.37 -25.41
N GLU A 331 -1.15 4.08 -25.10
CA GLU A 331 -2.31 3.36 -24.61
C GLU A 331 -2.18 3.20 -23.09
N TYR A 332 -3.17 3.65 -22.33
CA TYR A 332 -3.14 3.66 -20.86
C TYR A 332 -4.55 3.50 -20.26
N ASP A 333 -4.64 3.12 -18.98
CA ASP A 333 -5.88 3.07 -18.23
C ASP A 333 -6.12 4.41 -17.52
N ASN A 334 -7.23 5.07 -17.84
CA ASN A 334 -7.63 6.34 -17.23
C ASN A 334 -8.56 6.18 -16.02
N GLY A 335 -8.67 4.95 -15.46
CA GLY A 335 -9.59 4.60 -14.39
C GLY A 335 -11.02 4.30 -14.87
N GLN A 336 -11.25 4.26 -16.19
CA GLN A 336 -12.48 3.77 -16.79
C GLN A 336 -12.25 2.34 -17.30
N LYS A 337 -13.30 1.50 -17.33
CA LYS A 337 -13.24 0.05 -17.65
C LYS A 337 -12.62 -0.31 -19.02
N THR A 338 -12.14 0.64 -19.81
CA THR A 338 -11.53 0.45 -21.13
C THR A 338 -10.29 1.34 -21.27
N ASN A 339 -9.19 0.76 -21.75
CA ASN A 339 -7.97 1.49 -22.07
C ASN A 339 -8.26 2.66 -23.03
N THR A 340 -7.67 3.79 -22.73
CA THR A 340 -7.72 5.02 -23.52
C THR A 340 -6.42 5.17 -24.31
N THR A 341 -6.51 5.80 -25.48
CA THR A 341 -5.34 6.12 -26.31
C THR A 341 -5.20 7.63 -26.45
N TYR A 342 -3.95 8.11 -26.49
CA TYR A 342 -3.64 9.51 -26.76
C TYR A 342 -2.52 9.63 -27.80
N GLU A 343 -2.71 10.52 -28.76
CA GLU A 343 -1.77 10.80 -29.85
C GLU A 343 -0.95 12.06 -29.57
N PHE A 344 0.36 11.91 -29.54
CA PHE A 344 1.33 12.98 -29.37
C PHE A 344 1.96 13.31 -30.73
N HIS A 345 1.83 14.57 -31.15
CA HIS A 345 2.48 15.06 -32.36
C HIS A 345 3.82 15.67 -32.01
N VAL A 346 4.93 15.06 -32.47
CA VAL A 346 6.29 15.51 -32.18
C VAL A 346 6.97 15.93 -33.48
N ILE A 347 7.48 17.17 -33.52
CA ILE A 347 8.25 17.72 -34.63
C ILE A 347 9.62 18.14 -34.09
N ILE A 348 10.69 17.54 -34.60
CA ILE A 348 12.06 17.94 -34.25
C ILE A 348 12.65 18.73 -35.43
N SER A 349 13.14 19.95 -35.18
CA SER A 349 13.67 20.82 -36.22
C SER A 349 14.89 21.63 -35.76
N ASP A 350 15.81 21.90 -36.68
CA ASP A 350 16.94 22.81 -36.48
C ASP A 350 16.50 24.29 -36.42
N GLU A 351 15.36 24.60 -37.04
CA GLU A 351 14.75 25.94 -37.08
C GLU A 351 13.46 25.95 -36.26
N VAL A 352 13.59 26.12 -34.94
CA VAL A 352 12.41 26.41 -34.10
C VAL A 352 11.89 27.79 -34.53
N PRO A 353 10.62 27.95 -34.95
CA PRO A 353 10.13 29.26 -35.37
C PRO A 353 10.21 30.23 -34.19
N ILE A 354 11.16 31.17 -34.22
CA ILE A 354 11.15 32.31 -33.31
C ILE A 354 9.85 33.05 -33.59
N SER A 355 8.95 33.06 -32.60
CA SER A 355 7.65 33.70 -32.67
C SER A 355 7.80 35.19 -32.96
N SER A 356 7.77 35.57 -34.23
CA SER A 356 7.29 36.88 -34.63
C SER A 356 5.83 36.69 -35.04
N SER A 357 4.94 37.48 -34.46
CA SER A 357 3.47 37.41 -34.56
C SER A 357 2.92 37.53 -35.99
N LEU A 358 3.76 37.66 -37.02
CA LEU A 358 3.34 37.73 -38.43
C LEU A 358 3.18 36.36 -39.11
N THR A 359 3.85 35.30 -38.67
CA THR A 359 3.81 34.00 -39.36
C THR A 359 2.55 33.18 -39.05
N LEU A 360 1.93 33.39 -37.89
CA LEU A 360 0.72 32.67 -37.47
C LEU A 360 -0.51 33.04 -38.32
N VAL A 361 -0.56 34.26 -38.85
CA VAL A 361 -1.62 34.71 -39.78
C VAL A 361 -1.49 34.04 -41.15
N LEU A 362 -0.26 33.72 -41.58
CA LEU A 362 -0.03 33.04 -42.86
C LEU A 362 -0.38 31.54 -42.79
N PHE A 363 -0.14 30.87 -41.65
CA PHE A 363 -0.40 29.44 -41.51
C PHE A 363 -1.90 29.11 -41.35
N VAL A 364 -2.67 29.93 -40.62
CA VAL A 364 -4.13 29.77 -40.55
C VAL A 364 -4.78 30.02 -41.91
N GLY A 365 -4.23 30.93 -42.72
CA GLY A 365 -4.68 31.19 -44.09
C GLY A 365 -4.46 29.99 -45.03
N ILE A 366 -3.32 29.29 -44.92
CA ILE A 366 -3.01 28.15 -45.79
C ILE A 366 -3.82 26.91 -45.41
N VAL A 367 -4.03 26.66 -44.11
CA VAL A 367 -4.85 25.52 -43.64
C VAL A 367 -6.31 25.71 -44.03
N THR A 368 -6.87 26.91 -43.90
CA THR A 368 -8.27 27.18 -44.31
C THR A 368 -8.48 27.13 -45.84
N LEU A 369 -7.51 27.59 -46.64
CA LEU A 369 -7.57 27.47 -48.12
C LEU A 369 -7.48 26.02 -48.60
N CYS A 370 -6.65 25.18 -47.98
CA CYS A 370 -6.56 23.76 -48.31
C CYS A 370 -7.85 23.00 -47.94
N SER A 371 -8.47 23.31 -46.79
CA SER A 371 -9.76 22.72 -46.39
C SER A 371 -10.90 23.09 -47.34
N VAL A 372 -10.96 24.35 -47.80
CA VAL A 372 -12.00 24.80 -48.76
C VAL A 372 -11.81 24.16 -50.15
N LEU A 373 -10.58 23.95 -50.61
CA LEU A 373 -10.32 23.31 -51.91
C LEU A 373 -10.60 21.80 -51.91
N ILE A 374 -10.41 21.12 -50.79
CA ILE A 374 -10.73 19.69 -50.64
C ILE A 374 -12.25 19.47 -50.57
N ILE A 375 -12.98 20.33 -49.84
CA ILE A 375 -14.45 20.25 -49.75
C ILE A 375 -15.11 20.54 -51.12
N ARG A 376 -14.58 21.49 -51.90
CA ARG A 376 -15.12 21.81 -53.24
C ARG A 376 -14.97 20.67 -54.25
N LYS A 377 -14.00 19.78 -54.05
CA LYS A 377 -13.73 18.62 -54.92
C LYS A 377 -14.63 17.41 -54.62
N GLN A 378 -15.24 17.35 -53.44
CA GLN A 378 -16.15 16.27 -53.04
C GLN A 378 -17.62 16.52 -53.40
N TYR A 379 -18.02 17.77 -53.73
CA TYR A 379 -19.39 18.12 -54.12
C TYR A 379 -19.61 18.29 -55.64
N VAL A 380 -18.58 18.05 -56.46
CA VAL A 380 -18.71 18.01 -57.93
C VAL A 380 -18.21 16.65 -58.42
N ARG A 381 -19.00 15.61 -58.19
CA ARG A 381 -19.11 14.42 -59.02
C ARG A 381 -20.44 13.72 -58.80
#